data_AF-A0A1F8M700-F1
#
_entry.id   AF-A0A1F8M700-F1
#
_cell.length_a   1.000
_cell.length_b   1.000
_cell.length_c   1.000
_cell.angle_alpha   90.00
_cell.angle_beta   90.00
_cell.angle_gamma   90.00
#
_symmetry.space_group_name_H-M   'P 1'
#
loop_
_entity.id
_entity.type
_entity.pdbx_description
1 polymer ?
#
loop_
_entity_poly.entity_id
_entity_poly.type
_entity_poly.pdbx_seq_one_letter_code
_entity_poly.pdbx_strand_id
1 'polypeptide(L)' 'MWVQVKSAPNLIMAEMWKELFEGEGIPTRILPDPAKKPSRGELASYRILVSQEKVHVIEEVLRKL' A
#
# COMPACT_ATOMS: atom_id res chain seq x y z
N MET A 1 1.20 10.14 -11.63
CA MET A 1 2.41 9.53 -11.04
C MET A 1 1.98 8.66 -9.86
N TRP A 2 2.70 7.59 -9.48
CA TRP A 2 2.33 6.74 -8.34
C TRP A 2 3.10 7.15 -7.09
N VAL A 3 2.41 7.28 -5.96
CA VAL A 3 2.97 7.72 -4.68
C VAL A 3 2.76 6.64 -3.64
N GLN A 4 3.84 6.27 -2.94
CA GLN A 4 3.75 5.34 -1.82
C GLN A 4 3.08 6.03 -0.63
N VAL A 5 2.03 5.42 -0.10
CA VAL A 5 1.27 5.92 1.05
C VAL A 5 1.36 5.01 2.26
N LYS A 6 1.71 3.73 2.06
CA LYS A 6 1.83 2.75 3.15
C LYS A 6 2.79 1.62 2.79
N SER A 7 3.20 0.88 3.81
CA SER A 7 3.95 -0.37 3.67
C SER A 7 3.25 -1.49 4.46
N ALA A 8 3.34 -2.72 3.98
CA ALA A 8 2.80 -3.91 4.63
C ALA A 8 3.89 -4.99 4.76
N PRO A 9 3.89 -5.77 5.86
CA PRO A 9 4.92 -6.77 6.13
C PRO A 9 4.72 -8.09 5.36
N ASN A 10 3.59 -8.26 4.67
CA ASN A 10 3.28 -9.43 3.85
C ASN A 10 2.22 -9.08 2.80
N LEU A 11 2.02 -9.99 1.84
CA LEU A 11 1.08 -9.78 0.73
C LEU A 11 -0.37 -9.71 1.21
N ILE A 12 -0.76 -10.53 2.20
CA ILE A 12 -2.13 -10.56 2.73
C ILE A 12 -2.53 -9.18 3.25
N MET A 13 -1.70 -8.57 4.11
CA MET A 13 -1.94 -7.22 4.62
C MET A 13 -1.89 -6.17 3.51
N ALA A 14 -1.05 -6.36 2.49
CA ALA A 14 -0.99 -5.44 1.35
C ALA A 14 -2.30 -5.46 0.54
N GLU A 15 -2.86 -6.64 0.28
CA GLU A 15 -4.16 -6.80 -0.40
C GLU A 15 -5.30 -6.22 0.44
N MET A 16 -5.30 -6.39 1.77
CA MET A 16 -6.30 -5.75 2.63
C MET A 16 -6.30 -4.22 2.52
N TRP A 17 -5.13 -3.58 2.47
CA TRP A 17 -5.02 -2.14 2.23
C TRP A 17 -5.54 -1.74 0.85
N LYS A 18 -5.25 -2.55 -0.16
CA LYS A 18 -5.72 -2.33 -1.52
C LYS A 18 -7.24 -2.41 -1.60
N GLU A 19 -7.86 -3.44 -1.03
CA GLU A 19 -9.32 -3.57 -0.97
C GLU A 19 -9.98 -2.37 -0.29
N LEU A 20 -9.41 -1.90 0.83
CA LEU A 20 -9.91 -0.72 1.54
C LEU A 20 -9.85 0.54 0.65
N PHE A 21 -8.71 0.80 0.01
CA PHE A 21 -8.54 1.99 -0.84
C PHE A 21 -9.37 1.91 -2.13
N GLU A 22 -9.45 0.74 -2.75
CA GLU A 22 -10.27 0.54 -3.95
C GLU A 22 -11.77 0.62 -3.63
N GLY A 23 -12.19 0.27 -2.41
CA GLY A 23 -13.55 0.51 -1.91
C GLY A 23 -13.93 1.99 -1.87
N GLU A 24 -12.96 2.89 -1.67
CA GLU A 24 -13.11 4.35 -1.75
C GLU A 24 -12.97 4.89 -3.20
N GLY A 25 -12.87 4.01 -4.19
CA GLY A 25 -12.69 4.37 -5.60
C GLY A 25 -11.30 4.91 -5.93
N ILE A 26 -10.28 4.50 -5.16
CA ILE A 26 -8.89 4.97 -5.33
C ILE A 26 -8.04 3.84 -5.95
N PRO A 27 -7.57 4.00 -7.20
CA PRO A 27 -6.71 3.01 -7.84
C PRO A 27 -5.45 2.77 -7.02
N THR A 28 -5.19 1.51 -6.68
CA THR A 28 -4.11 1.12 -5.78
C THR A 28 -3.20 0.07 -6.40
N ARG A 29 -1.89 0.22 -6.22
CA ARG A 29 -0.86 -0.73 -6.66
C ARG A 29 -0.09 -1.26 -5.46
N ILE A 30 0.20 -2.56 -5.51
CA ILE A 30 1.09 -3.23 -4.58
C ILE A 30 2.38 -3.55 -5.33
N LEU A 31 3.53 -3.16 -4.78
CA LEU A 31 4.84 -3.53 -5.30
C LEU A 31 5.69 -4.08 -4.17
N PRO A 32 6.53 -5.10 -4.40
CA PRO A 32 7.55 -5.49 -3.44
C PRO A 32 8.42 -4.29 -3.04
N ASP A 33 8.83 -4.23 -1.77
CA ASP A 33 9.76 -3.24 -1.29
C ASP A 33 11.18 -3.60 -1.77
N PRO A 34 11.79 -2.80 -2.67
CA PRO A 34 13.12 -3.10 -3.22
C PRO A 34 14.22 -3.02 -2.15
N ALA A 35 13.99 -2.28 -1.04
CA ALA A 35 14.94 -2.16 0.05
C ALA A 35 14.90 -3.37 0.99
N LYS A 36 13.79 -4.12 1.01
CA LYS A 36 13.59 -5.28 1.88
C LYS A 36 13.48 -6.54 1.05
N LYS A 37 14.63 -6.98 0.53
CA LYS A 37 14.75 -8.34 -0.01
C LYS A 37 14.56 -9.32 1.15
N PRO A 38 13.58 -10.24 1.08
CA PRO A 38 13.39 -11.19 2.16
C PRO A 38 14.66 -12.04 2.30
N SER A 39 15.27 -12.01 3.49
CA SER A 39 16.28 -13.01 3.85
C SER A 39 15.58 -14.35 4.07
N ARG A 40 16.31 -15.47 4.05
CA ARG A 40 15.72 -16.82 4.14
C ARG A 40 14.79 -16.94 5.35
N GLY A 41 13.49 -17.10 5.09
CA GLY A 41 12.44 -17.25 6.11
C GLY A 41 11.71 -15.98 6.52
N GLU A 42 12.07 -14.81 5.99
CA GLU A 42 11.38 -13.54 6.24
C GLU A 42 10.22 -13.31 5.27
N LEU A 43 9.14 -12.68 5.76
CA LEU A 43 8.04 -12.25 4.92
C LEU A 43 8.49 -11.05 4.06
N ALA A 44 8.21 -11.11 2.76
CA ALA A 44 8.46 -9.99 1.86
C ALA A 44 7.66 -8.77 2.30
N SER A 45 8.31 -7.61 2.37
CA SER A 45 7.62 -6.34 2.60
C SER A 45 7.10 -5.78 1.28
N TYR A 46 5.96 -5.11 1.34
CA TYR A 46 5.26 -4.54 0.19
C TYR A 46 4.99 -3.05 0.40
N ARG A 47 5.02 -2.30 -0.69
CA ARG A 47 4.67 -0.89 -0.77
C ARG A 47 3.29 -0.77 -1.41
N ILE A 48 2.42 0.01 -0.77
CA ILE A 48 1.10 0.34 -1.26
C ILE A 48 1.19 1.74 -1.85
N LEU A 49 0.88 1.84 -3.14
CA LEU A 49 0.95 3.08 -3.90
C LEU A 49 -0.42 3.44 -4.44
N VAL A 50 -0.71 4.73 -4.44
CA VAL A 50 -1.93 5.29 -5.05
C VAL A 50 -1.56 6.34 -6.09
N SER A 51 -2.53 6.73 -6.91
CA SER A 51 -2.32 7.81 -7.85
C SER A 51 -2.17 9.15 -7.14
N GLN A 52 -1.23 9.98 -7.59
CA GLN A 52 -0.85 11.24 -6.95
C GLN A 52 -2.05 12.16 -6.68
N GLU A 53 -3.00 12.25 -7.61
CA GLU A 53 -4.19 13.08 -7.46
C GLU A 53 -5.14 12.62 -6.34
N LYS A 54 -4.99 11.40 -5.82
CA LYS A 54 -5.83 10.83 -4.76
C LYS A 54 -5.14 10.77 -3.39
N VAL A 55 -3.90 11.25 -3.27
CA VAL A 55 -3.12 11.18 -2.02
C VAL A 55 -3.86 11.85 -0.86
N HIS A 56 -4.39 13.06 -1.06
CA HIS A 56 -5.14 13.79 -0.04
C HIS A 56 -6.38 13.02 0.47
N VAL A 57 -7.03 12.24 -0.40
CA VAL A 57 -8.18 11.42 0.00
C VAL A 57 -7.72 10.29 0.91
N ILE A 58 -6.61 9.63 0.57
CA ILE A 58 -6.03 8.57 1.40
C ILE A 58 -5.57 9.11 2.75
N GLU A 59 -4.96 10.29 2.79
CA GLU A 59 -4.56 10.92 4.05
C GLU A 59 -5.76 11.13 4.99
N GLU A 60 -6.90 11.56 4.46
CA GLU A 60 -8.13 11.71 5.23
C GLU A 60 -8.78 10.38 5.63
N VAL A 61 -8.72 9.34 4.78
CA VAL A 61 -9.17 7.99 5.12
C VAL A 61 -8.32 7.42 6.25
N LEU A 62 -6.99 7.51 6.13
CA LEU A 62 -6.04 7.01 7.13
C LEU A 62 -6.14 7.76 8.46
N ARG A 63 -6.57 9.02 8.46
CA ARG A 63 -6.81 9.80 9.68
C ARG A 63 -8.02 9.30 10.48
N LYS A 64 -8.99 8.65 9.84
CA LYS A 64 -10.23 8.16 10.46
C LYS A 64 -10.14 6.70 10.93
N LEU A 65 -9.09 5.99 10.52
CA LEU A 65 -8.76 4.63 10.92
C LEU A 65 -7.91 4.63 12.19
#